data_AF-W7B1D9-F1
#
_entry.id   AF-W7B1D9-F1
#
_cell.length_a   1.000
_cell.length_b   1.000
_cell.length_c   1.000
_cell.angle_alpha   90.00
_cell.angle_beta   90.00
_cell.angle_gamma   90.00
#
_symmetry.space_group_name_H-M   'P 1'
#
loop_
_entity.id
_entity.type
_entity.pdbx_description
1 polymer ?
#
loop_
_entity_poly.entity_id
_entity_poly.type
_entity_poly.pdbx_seq_one_letter_code
_entity_poly.pdbx_strand_id
1 'polypeptide(L)'
;MKKQQKLLDAKVVEANNLKAANEAVNKLFGDGGHTKLAEGITATDINQAKALANKVSNAGKKKELLDEIEKAQKLLDAKVVEANNLKAANEAVNKLFGDSGHTKLGEGITATDINQAKALANKVSNAGKKKELLDEIEKAQKLLDAKVVEANNLKSSKRSS
;
A
#
# COMPACT_ATOMS: atom_id res chain seq x y z
N MET A 1 37.06 -36.95 -24.82
CA MET A 1 35.82 -37.36 -24.12
C MET A 1 35.53 -36.55 -22.85
N LYS A 2 36.43 -36.48 -21.85
CA LYS A 2 36.16 -35.74 -20.58
C LYS A 2 35.74 -34.26 -20.71
N LYS A 3 36.27 -33.51 -21.70
CA LYS A 3 35.92 -32.09 -21.93
C LYS A 3 34.49 -31.90 -22.46
N GLN A 4 33.99 -32.84 -23.27
CA GLN A 4 32.64 -32.77 -23.85
C GLN A 4 31.58 -33.09 -22.80
N GLN A 5 31.81 -34.09 -21.95
CA GLN A 5 30.90 -34.45 -20.85
C GLN A 5 30.72 -33.27 -19.88
N LYS A 6 31.82 -32.65 -19.43
CA LYS A 6 31.77 -31.49 -18.51
C LYS A 6 30.97 -30.31 -19.06
N LEU A 7 31.01 -30.09 -20.38
CA LEU A 7 30.24 -29.04 -21.04
C LEU A 7 28.74 -29.37 -21.06
N LEU A 8 28.39 -30.65 -21.27
CA LEU A 8 27.01 -31.11 -21.23
C LEU A 8 26.41 -30.92 -19.83
N ASP A 9 27.16 -31.33 -18.80
CA ASP A 9 26.73 -31.22 -17.40
C ASP A 9 26.48 -29.75 -17.00
N ALA A 10 27.38 -28.83 -17.41
CA ALA A 10 27.22 -27.40 -17.16
C ALA A 10 25.96 -26.81 -17.82
N LYS A 11 25.63 -27.25 -19.05
CA LYS A 11 24.41 -26.81 -19.74
C LYS A 11 23.15 -27.32 -19.05
N VAL A 12 23.16 -28.55 -18.54
CA VAL A 12 22.03 -29.12 -17.78
C VAL A 12 21.83 -28.37 -16.46
N VAL A 13 22.91 -28.08 -15.73
CA VAL A 13 22.84 -27.28 -14.50
C VAL A 13 22.26 -25.89 -14.78
N GLU A 14 22.73 -25.22 -15.82
CA GLU A 14 22.22 -23.89 -16.19
C GLU A 14 20.74 -23.92 -16.57
N ALA A 15 20.30 -24.92 -17.34
CA ALA A 15 18.90 -25.09 -17.71
C ALA A 15 18.01 -25.30 -16.46
N ASN A 16 18.48 -26.10 -15.50
CA ASN A 16 17.77 -26.34 -14.24
C ASN A 16 17.70 -25.07 -13.36
N ASN A 17 18.81 -24.33 -13.25
CA ASN A 17 18.85 -23.07 -12.51
C ASN A 17 17.89 -22.04 -13.13
N LEU A 18 17.91 -21.92 -14.45
CA LEU A 18 17.01 -21.02 -15.17
C LEU A 18 15.55 -21.42 -14.99
N LYS A 19 15.22 -22.71 -15.08
CA LYS A 19 13.85 -23.20 -14.87
C LYS A 19 13.37 -22.87 -13.46
N ALA A 20 14.16 -23.18 -12.45
CA ALA A 20 13.82 -22.93 -11.05
C ALA A 20 13.65 -21.42 -10.76
N ALA A 21 14.52 -20.58 -11.33
CA ALA A 21 14.42 -19.14 -11.17
C ALA A 21 13.16 -18.56 -11.85
N ASN A 22 12.84 -18.97 -13.07
CA ASN A 22 11.61 -18.55 -13.75
C ASN A 22 10.36 -18.96 -12.97
N GLU A 23 10.30 -20.20 -12.48
CA GLU A 23 9.16 -20.68 -11.67
C GLU A 23 9.02 -19.89 -10.38
N ALA A 24 10.13 -19.54 -9.72
CA ALA A 24 10.10 -18.72 -8.51
C ALA A 24 9.64 -17.29 -8.78
N VAL A 25 10.15 -16.65 -9.84
CA VAL A 25 9.77 -15.28 -10.23
C VAL A 25 8.30 -15.22 -10.63
N ASN A 26 7.81 -16.14 -11.47
CA ASN A 26 6.41 -16.15 -11.91
C ASN A 26 5.44 -16.35 -10.74
N LYS A 27 5.83 -17.13 -9.71
CA LYS A 27 5.03 -17.32 -8.49
C LYS A 27 4.90 -16.05 -7.65
N LEU A 28 5.79 -15.07 -7.79
CA LEU A 28 5.66 -13.78 -7.10
C LEU A 28 4.45 -12.98 -7.62
N PHE A 29 3.96 -13.26 -8.82
CA PHE A 29 2.95 -12.47 -9.50
C PHE A 29 1.61 -13.18 -9.60
N GLY A 30 0.52 -12.42 -9.47
CA GLY A 30 -0.85 -12.91 -9.53
C GLY A 30 -1.45 -12.83 -10.93
N ASP A 31 -0.66 -12.42 -11.93
CA ASP A 31 -1.05 -12.25 -13.32
C ASP A 31 0.15 -12.44 -14.25
N GLY A 32 -0.10 -12.86 -15.50
CA GLY A 32 0.96 -13.06 -16.48
C GLY A 32 1.65 -11.77 -16.97
N GLY A 33 1.06 -10.59 -16.70
CA GLY A 33 1.69 -9.29 -16.99
C GLY A 33 2.61 -8.79 -15.87
N HIS A 34 2.71 -9.55 -14.77
CA HIS A 34 3.48 -9.18 -13.60
C HIS A 34 3.10 -7.79 -13.06
N THR A 35 1.82 -7.42 -13.16
CA THR A 35 1.32 -6.10 -12.76
C THR A 35 0.91 -6.07 -11.28
N LYS A 36 0.67 -7.23 -10.67
CA LYS A 36 0.33 -7.39 -9.25
C LYS A 36 1.03 -8.59 -8.64
N LEU A 37 1.31 -8.51 -7.35
CA LEU A 37 1.79 -9.66 -6.59
C LEU A 37 0.70 -10.72 -6.47
N ALA A 38 1.12 -11.97 -6.38
CA ALA A 38 0.26 -13.05 -5.92
C ALA A 38 -0.14 -12.79 -4.45
N GLU A 39 -1.23 -13.43 -4.03
CA GLU A 39 -1.68 -13.32 -2.65
C GLU A 39 -0.65 -13.95 -1.68
N GLY A 40 -0.46 -13.32 -0.52
CA GLY A 40 0.44 -13.82 0.52
C GLY A 40 1.93 -13.63 0.28
N ILE A 41 2.36 -13.07 -0.86
CA ILE A 41 3.80 -12.87 -1.14
C ILE A 41 4.44 -11.95 -0.11
N THR A 42 5.57 -12.41 0.42
CA THR A 42 6.39 -11.75 1.44
C THR A 42 7.77 -11.37 0.89
N ALA A 43 8.50 -10.55 1.66
CA ALA A 43 9.91 -10.25 1.36
C ALA A 43 10.78 -11.52 1.37
N THR A 44 10.42 -12.54 2.14
CA THR A 44 11.12 -13.83 2.16
C THR A 44 10.99 -14.56 0.82
N ASP A 45 9.79 -14.58 0.23
CA ASP A 45 9.56 -15.23 -1.07
C ASP A 45 10.35 -14.52 -2.18
N ILE A 46 10.36 -13.18 -2.16
CA ILE A 46 11.14 -12.36 -3.09
C ILE A 46 12.64 -12.65 -2.94
N ASN A 47 13.14 -12.73 -1.71
CA ASN A 47 14.54 -13.07 -1.44
C ASN A 47 14.90 -14.50 -1.88
N GLN A 48 14.00 -15.46 -1.75
CA GLN A 48 14.19 -16.82 -2.24
C GLN A 48 14.28 -16.86 -3.78
N ALA A 49 13.40 -16.14 -4.47
CA ALA A 49 13.48 -15.99 -5.94
C ALA A 49 14.80 -15.34 -6.36
N LYS A 50 15.26 -14.31 -5.63
CA LYS A 50 16.56 -13.65 -5.85
C LYS A 50 17.74 -14.60 -5.66
N ALA A 51 17.71 -15.48 -4.67
CA ALA A 51 18.73 -16.48 -4.47
C ALA A 51 18.80 -17.48 -5.64
N LEU A 52 17.65 -17.87 -6.20
CA LEU A 52 17.59 -18.75 -7.37
C LEU A 52 18.06 -18.05 -8.66
N ALA A 53 17.60 -16.82 -8.90
CA ALA A 53 18.05 -16.01 -10.04
C ALA A 53 19.58 -15.81 -10.02
N ASN A 54 20.17 -15.67 -8.83
CA ASN A 54 21.63 -15.51 -8.71
C ASN A 54 22.44 -16.74 -9.12
N LYS A 55 21.84 -17.95 -9.16
CA LYS A 55 22.47 -19.19 -9.64
C LYS A 55 22.48 -19.31 -11.17
N VAL A 56 21.74 -18.46 -11.88
CA VAL A 56 21.73 -18.42 -13.35
C VAL A 56 23.04 -17.80 -13.83
N SER A 57 23.77 -18.53 -14.66
CA SER A 57 25.09 -18.13 -15.16
C SER A 57 24.99 -17.24 -16.40
N ASN A 58 23.93 -17.40 -17.20
CA ASN A 58 23.65 -16.51 -18.32
C ASN A 58 23.33 -15.10 -17.80
N ALA A 59 24.24 -14.16 -18.03
CA ALA A 59 24.12 -12.80 -17.50
C ALA A 59 22.86 -12.06 -17.97
N GLY A 60 22.45 -12.25 -19.24
CA GLY A 60 21.24 -11.61 -19.79
C GLY A 60 19.98 -12.11 -19.07
N LYS A 61 19.80 -13.43 -19.01
CA LYS A 61 18.65 -14.04 -18.34
C LYS A 61 18.62 -13.77 -16.84
N LYS A 62 19.80 -13.79 -16.19
CA LYS A 62 19.93 -13.40 -14.79
C LYS A 62 19.48 -11.96 -14.56
N LYS A 63 19.88 -11.04 -15.44
CA LYS A 63 19.46 -9.64 -15.35
C LYS A 63 17.95 -9.51 -15.50
N GLU A 64 17.34 -10.14 -16.50
CA GLU A 64 15.89 -10.12 -16.71
C GLU A 64 15.13 -10.60 -15.47
N LEU A 65 15.57 -11.71 -14.85
CA LEU A 65 14.98 -12.24 -13.62
C LEU A 65 15.13 -11.26 -12.45
N LEU A 66 16.29 -10.61 -12.30
CA LEU A 66 16.53 -9.64 -11.23
C LEU A 66 15.71 -8.35 -11.41
N ASP A 67 15.48 -7.91 -12.65
CA ASP A 67 14.62 -6.76 -12.96
C ASP A 67 13.16 -7.06 -12.55
N GLU A 68 12.65 -8.26 -12.85
CA GLU A 68 11.32 -8.70 -12.43
C GLU A 68 11.21 -8.85 -10.90
N ILE A 69 12.26 -9.33 -10.24
CA ILE A 69 12.31 -9.40 -8.77
C ILE A 69 12.29 -7.99 -8.14
N GLU A 70 12.99 -7.03 -8.73
CA GLU A 70 12.93 -5.62 -8.30
C GLU A 70 11.53 -5.04 -8.47
N LYS A 71 10.85 -5.37 -9.56
CA LYS A 71 9.44 -5.01 -9.79
C LYS A 71 8.54 -5.60 -8.69
N ALA A 72 8.70 -6.87 -8.35
CA ALA A 72 7.96 -7.51 -7.25
C ALA A 72 8.20 -6.80 -5.91
N GLN A 73 9.45 -6.41 -5.61
CA GLN A 73 9.79 -5.67 -4.40
C GLN A 73 9.10 -4.30 -4.36
N LYS A 74 9.12 -3.55 -5.46
CA LYS A 74 8.42 -2.25 -5.57
C LYS A 74 6.92 -2.39 -5.34
N LEU A 75 6.30 -3.45 -5.85
CA LEU A 75 4.88 -3.73 -5.61
C LEU A 75 4.61 -4.06 -4.13
N LEU A 76 5.49 -4.82 -3.48
CA LEU A 76 5.35 -5.14 -2.06
C LEU A 76 5.47 -3.88 -1.20
N ASP A 77 6.47 -3.06 -1.47
CA ASP A 77 6.71 -1.81 -0.74
C ASP A 77 5.53 -0.84 -0.91
N ALA A 78 5.01 -0.70 -2.13
CA ALA A 78 3.82 0.11 -2.39
C ALA A 78 2.60 -0.39 -1.61
N LYS A 79 2.40 -1.72 -1.51
CA LYS A 79 1.31 -2.31 -0.73
C LYS A 79 1.45 -2.00 0.77
N VAL A 80 2.66 -2.05 1.31
CA VAL A 80 2.93 -1.71 2.71
C VAL A 80 2.68 -0.23 2.99
N VAL A 81 3.18 0.66 2.11
CA VAL A 81 2.94 2.10 2.21
C VAL A 81 1.45 2.42 2.16
N GLU A 82 0.72 1.82 1.22
CA GLU A 82 -0.73 2.01 1.10
C GLU A 82 -1.48 1.54 2.34
N ALA A 83 -1.13 0.37 2.90
CA ALA A 83 -1.73 -0.13 4.12
C ALA A 83 -1.50 0.81 5.32
N ASN A 84 -0.28 1.36 5.44
CA ASN A 84 0.05 2.31 6.49
C ASN A 84 -0.70 3.65 6.32
N ASN A 85 -0.76 4.17 5.09
CA ASN A 85 -1.50 5.40 4.80
C ASN A 85 -2.99 5.23 5.10
N LEU A 86 -3.58 4.10 4.68
CA LEU A 86 -4.98 3.79 4.94
C LEU A 86 -5.25 3.66 6.45
N LYS A 87 -4.38 2.97 7.19
CA LYS A 87 -4.50 2.85 8.65
C LYS A 87 -4.46 4.22 9.33
N ALA A 88 -3.46 5.04 9.00
CA ALA A 88 -3.30 6.37 9.57
C ALA A 88 -4.48 7.29 9.24
N ALA A 89 -5.00 7.23 8.01
CA ALA A 89 -6.16 8.01 7.60
C ALA A 89 -7.43 7.58 8.35
N ASN A 90 -7.71 6.27 8.45
CA ASN A 90 -8.85 5.77 9.23
C ASN A 90 -8.76 6.16 10.70
N GLU A 91 -7.59 6.04 11.33
CA GLU A 91 -7.38 6.46 12.72
C GLU A 91 -7.62 7.96 12.90
N ALA A 92 -7.18 8.79 11.96
CA ALA A 92 -7.40 10.22 11.99
C ALA A 92 -8.88 10.59 11.80
N VAL A 93 -9.57 9.95 10.84
CA VAL A 93 -11.01 10.17 10.60
C VAL A 93 -11.84 9.74 11.81
N ASN A 94 -11.61 8.54 12.35
CA ASN A 94 -12.36 8.04 13.51
C ASN A 94 -12.18 8.96 14.74
N LYS A 95 -11.00 9.55 14.93
CA LYS A 95 -10.73 10.51 16.01
C LYS A 95 -11.52 11.81 15.87
N LEU A 96 -11.99 12.17 14.68
CA LEU A 96 -12.84 13.36 14.50
C LEU A 96 -14.22 13.18 15.16
N PHE A 97 -14.64 11.95 15.42
CA PHE A 97 -15.99 11.64 15.88
C PHE A 97 -16.02 11.15 17.34
N GLY A 98 -17.11 11.47 18.03
CA GLY A 98 -17.34 11.08 19.43
C GLY A 98 -18.14 9.79 19.57
N ASP A 99 -18.47 9.13 18.46
CA ASP A 99 -19.27 7.91 18.38
C ASP A 99 -18.91 7.11 17.12
N SER A 100 -19.13 5.80 17.16
CA SER A 100 -18.84 4.90 16.04
C SER A 100 -19.77 5.09 14.83
N GLY A 101 -20.92 5.75 15.01
CA GLY A 101 -21.82 6.12 13.91
C GLY A 101 -21.40 7.39 13.18
N HIS A 102 -20.32 8.05 13.64
CA HIS A 102 -19.87 9.34 13.13
C HIS A 102 -20.99 10.38 13.11
N THR A 103 -21.88 10.35 14.10
CA THR A 103 -23.05 11.23 14.16
C THR A 103 -22.75 12.55 14.88
N LYS A 104 -21.70 12.59 15.70
CA LYS A 104 -21.25 13.80 16.40
C LYS A 104 -19.73 13.92 16.40
N LEU A 105 -19.23 15.15 16.45
CA LEU A 105 -17.80 15.40 16.64
C LEU A 105 -17.32 14.94 18.01
N GLY A 106 -16.05 14.54 18.04
CA GLY A 106 -15.30 14.39 19.28
C GLY A 106 -15.22 15.71 20.04
N GLU A 107 -14.98 15.62 21.34
CA GLU A 107 -14.75 16.81 22.16
C GLU A 107 -13.45 17.53 21.72
N GLY A 108 -13.50 18.85 21.64
CA GLY A 108 -12.33 19.67 21.30
C GLY A 108 -11.90 19.65 19.83
N ILE A 109 -12.59 18.92 18.95
CA ILE A 109 -12.24 18.86 17.52
C ILE A 109 -12.33 20.24 16.86
N THR A 110 -11.28 20.58 16.12
CA THR A 110 -11.09 21.84 15.43
C THR A 110 -10.97 21.65 13.92
N ALA A 111 -11.03 22.75 13.16
CA ALA A 111 -10.76 22.73 11.72
C ALA A 111 -9.32 22.27 11.40
N THR A 112 -8.37 22.47 12.32
CA THR A 112 -6.99 21.97 12.18
C THR A 112 -6.94 20.46 12.15
N ASP A 113 -7.67 19.80 13.06
CA ASP A 113 -7.73 18.33 13.14
C ASP A 113 -8.36 17.73 11.87
N ILE A 114 -9.43 18.36 11.37
CA ILE A 114 -10.09 17.97 10.11
C ILE A 114 -9.12 18.11 8.92
N ASN A 115 -8.37 19.21 8.85
CA ASN A 115 -7.38 19.43 7.80
C ASN A 115 -6.22 18.43 7.87
N GLN A 116 -5.79 18.04 9.07
CA GLN A 116 -4.78 16.98 9.25
C GLN A 116 -5.30 15.62 8.78
N ALA A 117 -6.54 15.25 9.13
CA ALA A 117 -7.18 14.03 8.62
C ALA A 117 -7.28 14.05 7.09
N LYS A 118 -7.63 15.19 6.49
CA LYS A 118 -7.67 15.39 5.03
C LYS A 118 -6.31 15.21 4.37
N ALA A 119 -5.24 15.72 4.98
CA ALA A 119 -3.88 15.52 4.49
C ALA A 119 -3.48 14.03 4.49
N LEU A 120 -3.87 13.28 5.52
CA LEU A 120 -3.62 11.84 5.60
C LEU A 120 -4.45 11.04 4.60
N ALA A 121 -5.75 11.33 4.47
CA ALA A 121 -6.63 10.72 3.47
C ALA A 121 -6.12 10.94 2.05
N ASN A 122 -5.52 12.11 1.77
CA ASN A 122 -4.95 12.39 0.46
C ASN A 122 -3.74 11.53 0.07
N LYS A 123 -3.05 10.92 1.04
CA LYS A 123 -1.94 9.98 0.82
C LYS A 123 -2.40 8.57 0.48
N VAL A 124 -3.68 8.25 0.63
CA VAL A 124 -4.27 6.96 0.25
C VAL A 124 -4.38 6.91 -1.28
N SER A 125 -3.77 5.92 -1.89
CA SER A 125 -3.68 5.77 -3.35
C SER A 125 -4.93 5.10 -3.91
N ASN A 126 -5.58 4.23 -3.13
CA ASN A 126 -6.84 3.61 -3.54
C ASN A 126 -7.94 4.68 -3.62
N ALA A 127 -8.40 4.98 -4.84
CA ALA A 127 -9.35 6.04 -5.11
C ALA A 127 -10.70 5.85 -4.37
N GLY A 128 -11.21 4.62 -4.28
CA GLY A 128 -12.46 4.31 -3.59
C GLY A 128 -12.36 4.60 -2.09
N LYS A 129 -11.36 4.02 -1.43
CA LYS A 129 -11.12 4.23 0.01
C LYS A 129 -10.78 5.69 0.33
N LYS A 130 -10.00 6.35 -0.53
CA LYS A 130 -9.72 7.79 -0.39
C LYS A 130 -11.02 8.59 -0.45
N LYS A 131 -11.91 8.28 -1.39
CA LYS A 131 -13.21 8.97 -1.50
C LYS A 131 -14.05 8.75 -0.24
N GLU A 132 -14.18 7.53 0.25
CA GLU A 132 -14.90 7.21 1.49
C GLU A 132 -14.38 8.02 2.68
N LEU A 133 -13.06 8.09 2.85
CA LEU A 133 -12.42 8.89 3.89
C LEU A 133 -12.73 10.39 3.73
N LEU A 134 -12.68 10.91 2.51
CA LEU A 134 -12.97 12.33 2.24
C LEU A 134 -14.44 12.68 2.47
N ASP A 135 -15.37 11.77 2.18
CA ASP A 135 -16.80 11.95 2.45
C ASP A 135 -17.06 12.05 3.96
N GLU A 136 -16.42 11.19 4.77
CA GLU A 136 -16.50 11.26 6.25
C GLU A 136 -15.86 12.54 6.80
N ILE A 137 -14.75 13.00 6.20
CA ILE A 137 -14.12 14.28 6.58
C ILE A 137 -15.04 15.47 6.26
N GLU A 138 -15.75 15.43 5.13
CA GLU A 138 -16.75 16.45 4.80
C GLU A 138 -17.91 16.46 5.80
N LYS A 139 -18.35 15.27 6.25
CA LYS A 139 -19.34 15.13 7.31
C LYS A 139 -18.87 15.79 8.62
N ALA A 140 -17.62 15.54 9.03
CA ALA A 140 -17.04 16.18 10.20
C ALA A 140 -17.00 17.72 10.06
N GLN A 141 -16.63 18.22 8.88
CA GLN A 141 -16.63 19.67 8.60
C GLN A 141 -18.02 20.28 8.75
N LYS A 142 -19.06 19.64 8.19
CA LYS A 142 -20.45 20.10 8.32
C LYS A 142 -20.92 20.15 9.78
N LEU A 143 -20.54 19.16 10.59
CA LEU A 143 -20.85 19.15 12.02
C LEU A 143 -20.13 20.29 12.77
N LEU A 144 -18.88 20.61 12.39
CA LEU A 144 -18.13 21.70 13.01
C LEU A 144 -18.77 23.05 12.68
N ASP A 145 -19.11 23.27 11.41
CA ASP A 145 -19.73 24.50 10.93
C ASP A 145 -21.09 24.73 11.63
N ALA A 146 -21.91 23.69 11.77
CA ALA A 146 -23.17 23.75 12.49
C ALA A 146 -22.99 24.17 13.96
N LYS A 147 -21.99 23.60 14.65
CA LYS A 147 -21.67 23.94 16.05
C LYS A 147 -21.21 25.39 16.21
N VAL A 148 -20.46 25.92 15.25
CA VAL A 148 -20.02 27.33 15.24
C VAL A 148 -21.20 28.28 15.06
N VAL A 149 -22.13 27.96 14.14
CA VAL A 149 -23.35 28.74 13.92
C VAL A 149 -24.22 28.76 15.18
N GLU A 150 -24.44 27.61 15.81
CA GLU A 150 -25.21 27.51 17.06
C GLU A 150 -24.59 28.35 18.19
N ALA A 151 -23.26 28.25 18.38
CA ALA A 151 -22.55 29.04 19.38
C ALA A 151 -22.66 30.56 19.14
N ASN A 152 -22.67 31.00 17.88
CA ASN A 152 -22.83 32.41 17.54
C ASN A 152 -24.26 32.92 17.81
N ASN A 153 -25.27 32.11 17.51
CA ASN A 153 -26.69 32.45 17.78
C ASN A 153 -26.99 32.55 19.29
N LEU A 154 -26.40 31.68 20.11
CA LEU A 154 -26.55 31.74 21.58
C LEU A 154 -25.90 32.99 22.19
N LYS A 155 -24.77 33.46 21.62
CA LYS A 155 -24.08 34.67 22.08
C LYS A 155 -24.84 35.95 21.74
N SER A 156 -25.51 36.01 20.59
CA SER A 156 -26.32 37.19 20.22
C SER A 156 -27.57 37.30 21.09
N SER A 157 -28.27 36.20 21.36
CA SER A 157 -29.48 36.19 22.21
C SER A 157 -29.23 36.59 23.67
N LYS A 158 -28.06 36.24 24.25
CA LYS A 158 -27.68 36.66 25.60
C LYS A 158 -27.21 38.11 25.72
N ARG A 159 -26.92 38.78 24.60
CA ARG A 159 -26.53 40.21 24.59
C ARG A 159 -27.72 41.15 24.41
N SER A 160 -28.84 40.61 23.94
CA SER A 160 -30.09 41.35 23.71
C SER A 160 -31.16 41.10 24.78
N SER A 161 -30.84 40.37 25.86
CA SER A 161 -31.65 40.18 27.07
C SER A 161 -30.98 40.84 28.26
#